data_AF-H1VTK6-F1
#
_entry.id   AF-H1VTK6-F1
#
_cell.length_a   1.000
_cell.length_b   1.000
_cell.length_c   1.000
_cell.angle_alpha   90.00
_cell.angle_beta   90.00
_cell.angle_gamma   90.00
#
_symmetry.space_group_name_H-M   'P 1'
#
loop_
_entity.id
_entity.type
_entity.pdbx_description
1 polymer ?
#
loop_
_entity_poly.entity_id
_entity_poly.type
_entity_poly.pdbx_seq_one_letter_code
_entity_poly.pdbx_strand_id
1 'polypeptide(L)'
;MKSAVLSLLAIAASQVFSHATFQQIWIDGVDFGGQCARLPLSNSPVQDVTSNDVRCNANGGPVARKCVIKAGSTVVVEMHQVRRPPAVIQSPEPLESNRTTCIN
;
A
#
# COMPACT_ATOMS: atom_id res chain seq x y z
N MET A 1 4.44 22.64 -39.19
CA MET A 1 5.06 22.90 -37.87
C MET A 1 4.04 23.07 -36.75
N LYS A 2 2.97 23.88 -36.90
CA LYS A 2 1.95 24.10 -35.84
C LYS A 2 1.18 22.83 -35.42
N SER A 3 0.79 21.98 -36.37
CA SER A 3 0.03 20.74 -36.08
C SER A 3 0.86 19.68 -35.33
N ALA A 4 2.17 19.62 -35.56
CA ALA A 4 3.04 18.68 -34.85
C ALA A 4 3.16 19.05 -33.36
N VAL A 5 3.24 20.35 -33.05
CA VAL A 5 3.32 20.85 -31.67
C VAL A 5 2.06 20.52 -30.88
N LEU A 6 0.87 20.67 -31.48
CA LEU A 6 -0.41 20.32 -30.85
C LEU A 6 -0.53 18.82 -30.53
N SER A 7 -0.08 17.94 -31.44
CA SER A 7 -0.11 16.49 -31.21
C SER A 7 0.82 16.06 -30.08
N LEU A 8 2.01 16.67 -29.94
CA LEU A 8 2.92 16.37 -28.82
C LEU A 8 2.36 16.80 -27.46
N LEU A 9 1.67 17.95 -27.39
CA LEU A 9 1.02 18.43 -26.16
C LEU A 9 -0.11 17.50 -25.69
N ALA A 10 -0.89 16.95 -26.63
CA ALA A 10 -1.97 16.01 -26.31
C ALA A 10 -1.44 14.69 -25.69
N ILE A 11 -0.32 14.17 -26.21
CA ILE A 11 0.31 12.95 -25.70
C ILE A 11 0.94 13.18 -24.31
N ALA A 12 1.52 14.36 -24.09
CA ALA A 12 2.09 14.71 -22.78
C ALA A 12 1.01 14.83 -21.68
N ALA A 13 -0.20 15.27 -22.03
CA ALA A 13 -1.31 15.40 -21.07
C ALA A 13 -1.86 14.04 -20.57
N SER A 14 -1.66 12.94 -21.31
CA SER A 14 -2.14 11.59 -20.93
C SER A 14 -1.27 10.84 -19.93
N GLN A 15 -0.14 11.40 -19.48
CA GLN A 15 0.87 10.71 -18.68
C GLN A 15 0.64 10.88 -17.16
N VAL A 16 -0.58 10.67 -16.65
CA VAL A 16 -0.83 10.78 -15.20
C VAL A 16 -0.71 9.40 -14.54
N PHE A 17 0.47 9.09 -13.97
CA PHE A 17 0.68 7.88 -13.18
C PHE A 17 0.27 8.13 -11.72
N SER A 18 -1.01 7.92 -11.41
CA SER A 18 -1.59 8.06 -10.06
C SER A 18 -1.67 6.73 -9.28
N HIS A 19 -0.84 5.75 -9.65
CA HIS A 19 -0.83 4.43 -9.00
C HIS A 19 0.12 4.46 -7.80
N ALA A 20 -0.40 4.12 -6.62
CA ALA A 20 0.39 4.02 -5.41
C ALA A 20 -0.13 2.89 -4.53
N THR A 21 0.77 2.29 -3.76
CA THR A 21 0.45 1.27 -2.76
C THR A 21 1.00 1.68 -1.42
N PHE A 22 0.20 1.54 -0.37
CA PHE A 22 0.70 1.46 1.00
C PHE A 22 1.70 0.29 1.07
N GLN A 23 2.91 0.55 1.58
CA GLN A 23 3.97 -0.45 1.65
C GLN A 23 4.65 -0.50 3.03
N GLN A 24 4.66 0.60 3.79
CA GLN A 24 5.30 0.62 5.11
C GLN A 24 4.50 1.41 6.14
N ILE A 25 4.49 0.89 7.36
CA ILE A 25 3.96 1.56 8.54
C ILE A 25 5.09 1.94 9.47
N TRP A 26 5.03 3.15 10.04
CA TRP A 26 5.92 3.58 11.09
C TRP A 26 5.13 3.87 12.36
N ILE A 27 5.68 3.49 13.50
CA ILE A 27 5.08 3.72 14.82
C ILE A 27 6.11 4.43 15.68
N ASP A 28 5.81 5.64 16.13
CA ASP A 28 6.69 6.50 16.94
C ASP A 28 8.11 6.63 16.35
N GLY A 29 8.19 6.73 15.02
CA GLY A 29 9.44 6.89 14.27
C GLY A 29 10.19 5.60 13.93
N VAL A 30 9.67 4.43 14.31
CA VAL A 30 10.26 3.11 14.00
C VAL A 30 9.59 2.50 12.77
N ASP A 31 10.38 1.98 11.81
CA ASP A 31 9.90 1.28 10.59
C ASP A 31 9.47 -0.16 10.91
N PHE A 32 8.20 -0.49 10.69
CA PHE A 32 7.65 -1.84 10.82
C PHE A 32 7.46 -2.53 9.46
N GLY A 33 7.84 -1.86 8.37
CA GLY A 33 7.64 -2.33 7.00
C GLY A 33 6.17 -2.66 6.72
N GLY A 34 5.95 -3.69 5.90
CA GLY A 34 4.61 -4.17 5.56
C GLY A 34 4.09 -5.28 6.49
N GLN A 35 4.76 -5.55 7.62
CA GLN A 35 4.52 -6.78 8.40
C GLN A 35 3.11 -6.90 8.97
N CYS A 36 2.45 -5.75 9.19
CA CYS A 36 1.12 -5.64 9.78
C CYS A 36 0.05 -5.17 8.77
N ALA A 37 0.42 -5.09 7.49
CA ALA A 37 -0.44 -4.56 6.43
C ALA A 37 -0.84 -5.67 5.45
N ARG A 38 -2.09 -5.63 4.98
CA ARG A 38 -2.57 -6.48 3.88
C ARG A 38 -2.15 -5.86 2.55
N LEU A 39 -0.93 -6.15 2.11
CA LEU A 39 -0.38 -5.58 0.89
C LEU A 39 -1.02 -6.22 -0.35
N PRO A 40 -1.56 -5.43 -1.31
CA PRO A 40 -2.07 -5.96 -2.56
C PRO A 40 -0.93 -6.41 -3.48
N LEU A 41 -1.26 -7.26 -4.46
CA LEU A 41 -0.28 -7.81 -5.40
C LEU A 41 0.09 -6.84 -6.53
N SER A 42 -0.71 -5.79 -6.73
CA SER A 42 -0.51 -4.74 -7.72
C SER A 42 -0.78 -3.35 -7.11
N ASN A 43 -0.41 -2.31 -7.85
CA ASN A 43 -0.73 -0.91 -7.52
C ASN A 43 -1.97 -0.40 -8.29
N SER A 44 -2.73 -1.30 -8.93
CA SER A 44 -3.94 -0.97 -9.69
C SER A 44 -5.03 -0.42 -8.75
N PRO A 45 -5.79 0.61 -9.16
CA PRO A 45 -6.85 1.15 -8.34
C PRO A 45 -8.04 0.17 -8.25
N VAL A 46 -8.67 0.13 -7.09
CA VAL A 46 -10.03 -0.43 -6.95
C VAL A 46 -10.99 0.60 -7.52
N GLN A 47 -11.81 0.21 -8.50
CA GLN A 47 -12.71 1.13 -9.21
C GLN A 47 -14.19 0.94 -8.80
N ASP A 48 -14.58 -0.28 -8.45
CA ASP A 48 -15.94 -0.61 -8.04
C ASP A 48 -16.10 -0.41 -6.53
N VAL A 49 -16.81 0.66 -6.15
CA VAL A 49 -17.11 1.00 -4.75
C VAL A 49 -18.09 0.04 -4.08
N THR A 50 -18.76 -0.82 -4.86
CA THR A 50 -19.67 -1.85 -4.34
C THR A 50 -18.96 -3.18 -4.09
N SER A 51 -17.73 -3.35 -4.60
CA SER A 51 -16.92 -4.55 -4.38
C SER A 51 -16.45 -4.65 -2.93
N ASN A 52 -16.26 -5.88 -2.45
CA ASN A 52 -15.58 -6.15 -1.18
C ASN A 52 -14.12 -5.65 -1.16
N ASP A 53 -13.50 -5.45 -2.33
CA ASP A 53 -12.13 -4.95 -2.46
C ASP A 53 -11.99 -3.50 -1.97
N VAL A 54 -13.08 -2.73 -1.90
CA VAL A 54 -13.03 -1.37 -1.35
C VAL A 54 -12.63 -1.35 0.14
N ARG A 55 -12.80 -2.49 0.83
CA ARG A 55 -12.52 -2.61 2.27
C ARG A 55 -11.03 -2.59 2.55
N CYS A 56 -10.26 -3.52 1.97
CA CYS A 56 -8.82 -3.63 2.18
C CYS A 56 -8.06 -4.08 0.91
N ASN A 57 -8.51 -3.64 -0.27
CA ASN A 57 -7.96 -4.01 -1.57
C ASN A 57 -8.13 -5.51 -1.92
N ALA A 58 -7.87 -5.85 -3.19
CA ALA A 58 -7.91 -7.22 -3.69
C ALA A 58 -6.81 -8.08 -3.04
N ASN A 59 -7.06 -9.39 -2.96
CA ASN A 59 -6.14 -10.38 -2.38
C ASN A 59 -5.84 -10.16 -0.87
N GLY A 60 -6.81 -9.62 -0.13
CA GLY A 60 -6.71 -9.29 1.30
C GLY A 60 -6.74 -10.46 2.28
N GLY A 61 -5.85 -11.45 2.09
CA GLY A 61 -5.62 -12.54 3.04
C GLY A 61 -5.19 -12.07 4.43
N PRO A 62 -5.15 -12.98 5.44
CA PRO A 62 -4.68 -12.62 6.77
C PRO A 62 -3.22 -12.15 6.73
N VAL A 63 -2.90 -11.14 7.55
CA VAL A 63 -1.52 -10.72 7.79
C VAL A 63 -0.82 -11.71 8.72
N ALA A 64 0.50 -11.79 8.63
CA ALA A 64 1.29 -12.68 9.47
C ALA A 64 1.33 -12.24 10.94
N ARG A 65 1.17 -10.94 11.25
CA ARG A 65 1.20 -10.40 12.62
C ARG A 65 0.43 -9.09 12.75
N LYS A 66 0.10 -8.75 14.00
CA LYS A 66 -0.49 -7.46 14.41
C LYS A 66 0.59 -6.54 14.97
N CYS A 67 0.49 -5.25 14.69
CA CYS A 67 1.38 -4.25 15.28
C CYS A 67 0.77 -3.71 16.57
N VAL A 68 1.50 -3.78 17.68
CA VAL A 68 1.05 -3.18 18.94
C VAL A 68 1.28 -1.67 18.88
N ILE A 69 0.20 -0.91 18.86
CA ILE A 69 0.22 0.55 18.84
C ILE A 69 -0.40 1.03 20.14
N LYS A 70 0.33 1.85 20.90
CA LYS A 70 -0.20 2.42 22.15
C LYS A 70 -1.12 3.58 21.81
N ALA A 71 -2.13 3.81 22.65
CA ALA A 71 -2.94 5.01 22.55
C ALA A 71 -2.04 6.26 22.64
N GLY A 72 -2.21 7.20 21.71
CA GLY A 72 -1.38 8.41 21.62
C GLY A 72 -0.09 8.25 20.81
N SER A 73 0.26 7.05 20.33
CA SER A 73 1.38 6.87 19.39
C SER A 73 1.13 7.59 18.06
N THR A 74 2.20 8.04 17.43
CA THR A 74 2.17 8.55 16.05
C THR A 74 2.31 7.39 15.07
N VAL A 75 1.34 7.25 14.17
CA VAL A 75 1.36 6.25 13.09
C VAL A 75 1.54 6.94 11.76
N VAL A 76 2.54 6.52 10.98
CA VAL A 76 2.78 7.03 9.63
C VAL A 76 2.52 5.92 8.62
N VAL A 77 1.74 6.25 7.59
CA VAL A 77 1.52 5.41 6.42
C VAL A 77 2.43 5.91 5.31
N GLU A 78 3.32 5.05 4.84
CA GLU A 78 4.19 5.33 3.70
C GLU A 78 3.71 4.59 2.46
N MET A 79 3.51 5.34 1.38
CA MET A 79 3.02 4.85 0.09
C MET A 79 4.06 5.07 -1.00
N HIS A 80 4.25 4.07 -1.87
CA HIS A 80 5.13 4.19 -3.04
C HIS A 80 4.41 3.84 -4.34
N GLN A 81 4.89 4.38 -5.46
CA GLN A 81 4.35 4.06 -6.79
C GLN A 81 4.73 2.65 -7.28
N VAL A 82 5.94 2.21 -6.93
CA VAL A 82 6.51 0.91 -7.33
C VAL A 82 6.75 0.07 -6.09
N ARG A 83 6.61 -1.25 -6.19
CA ARG A 83 6.98 -2.15 -5.08
C ARG A 83 8.47 -2.06 -4.77
N ARG A 84 8.81 -1.84 -3.50
CA ARG A 84 10.17 -2.02 -3.03
C ARG A 84 10.54 -3.52 -3.07
N PRO A 85 11.73 -3.90 -3.56
CA PRO A 85 12.24 -5.27 -3.37
C PRO A 85 12.33 -5.59 -1.87
N PRO A 86 12.17 -6.86 -1.45
CA PRO A 86 12.13 -7.22 -0.04
C PRO A 86 13.44 -6.78 0.65
N ALA A 87 13.31 -5.97 1.70
CA ALA A 87 14.38 -5.75 2.65
C ALA A 87 14.74 -7.11 3.28
N VAL A 88 16.04 -7.40 3.38
CA VAL A 88 16.59 -8.63 3.95
C VAL A 88 15.93 -8.91 5.31
N ILE A 89 15.43 -10.13 5.42
CA ILE A 89 14.59 -10.65 6.50
C ILE A 89 15.45 -10.85 7.76
N GLN A 90 15.15 -10.15 8.85
CA GLN A 90 15.50 -10.64 10.19
C GLN A 90 14.35 -11.55 10.65
N SER A 91 14.69 -12.79 11.00
CA SER A 91 13.86 -14.01 11.01
C SER A 91 13.07 -14.23 12.35
N PRO A 92 12.41 -15.39 12.66
CA PRO A 92 10.95 -15.49 12.88
C PRO A 92 10.52 -16.03 14.29
N GLU A 93 9.26 -15.86 14.72
CA GLU A 93 8.58 -16.65 15.79
C GLU A 93 7.02 -16.42 15.81
N PRO A 94 6.19 -17.32 16.42
CA PRO A 94 4.88 -17.70 15.86
C PRO A 94 3.61 -17.33 16.69
N LEU A 95 2.44 -17.53 16.03
CA LEU A 95 1.05 -17.77 16.51
C LEU A 95 0.02 -16.64 16.79
N GLU A 96 -1.20 -16.96 16.31
CA GLU A 96 -2.56 -16.71 16.82
C GLU A 96 -3.42 -15.48 16.39
N SER A 97 -4.25 -15.73 15.37
CA SER A 97 -5.72 -15.59 15.28
C SER A 97 -6.48 -14.29 15.69
N ASN A 98 -7.02 -13.64 14.64
CA ASN A 98 -8.39 -13.07 14.51
C ASN A 98 -8.67 -11.54 14.68
N ARG A 99 -9.43 -11.03 13.68
CA ARG A 99 -10.18 -9.77 13.46
C ARG A 99 -9.51 -8.44 13.06
N THR A 100 -9.55 -8.20 11.75
CA THR A 100 -10.06 -7.09 10.89
C THR A 100 -9.98 -5.61 11.26
N THR A 101 -8.97 -4.95 10.68
CA THR A 101 -8.91 -3.57 10.12
C THR A 101 -7.69 -3.59 9.19
N CYS A 102 -7.63 -2.75 8.15
CA CYS A 102 -6.53 -2.78 7.16
C CYS A 102 -5.15 -2.35 7.71
N ILE A 103 -5.08 -2.00 8.99
CA ILE A 103 -3.97 -2.27 9.91
C ILE A 103 -4.70 -2.81 11.16
N ASN A 104 -4.58 -4.09 11.49
CA ASN A 104 -5.02 -4.62 12.79
C ASN A 104 -4.06 -5.69 13.22
#